data_AF-A0A8T9BCT4-F1
#
_entry.id   AF-A0A8T9BCT4-F1
#
_cell.length_a   1.000
_cell.length_b   1.000
_cell.length_c   1.000
_cell.angle_alpha   90.00
_cell.angle_beta   90.00
_cell.angle_gamma   90.00
#
_symmetry.space_group_name_H-M   'P 1'
#
loop_
_entity.id
_entity.type
_entity.pdbx_description
1 polymer ?
#
loop_
_entity_poly.entity_id
_entity_poly.type
_entity_poly.pdbx_seq_one_letter_code
_entity_poly.pdbx_strand_id
1 'polypeptide(L)'
;MVTLLWSTGPCPPPGPGEISMGKPVIMVNLPRKLEVALFNMLISSQTLQGCDFSGTVIEIGSDVKSDVKEGDKIWGFVHGCNSSNPEDGAFAEYIVAKDGLFGNVPDFMRMEDAATLGVAVGANGQGLYQTLKLPFPDQPAEKPFPLLIYGGSTATGTIAIQLAKLSGLQVITTASPSNFELLKSRGADAMFDYNEPEVGENIRKFTDNNLKYVYDIISSAPSVAICTAAISTAPEPKAQYTALLPVEFPREDVDSGFTMAYTCWGNPFRRFGMQWPAKLEDYEFTVKFIKLVDGLITEGKIVPHPATVGTNGLHGILDA
;
A
#
# COMPACT_ATOMS: atom_id res chain seq x y z
N MET A 1 -13.62 26.06 9.00
CA MET A 1 -12.42 26.42 9.81
C MET A 1 -11.95 25.13 10.44
N VAL A 2 -10.92 24.51 9.86
CA VAL A 2 -10.47 23.13 10.15
C VAL A 2 -9.33 23.21 11.16
N THR A 3 -9.43 22.50 12.27
CA THR A 3 -8.30 22.31 13.20
C THR A 3 -7.61 21.00 12.81
N LEU A 4 -6.52 21.09 12.06
CA LEU A 4 -5.56 20.00 11.97
C LEU A 4 -4.90 19.91 13.35
N LEU A 5 -4.99 18.76 14.04
CA LEU A 5 -4.25 18.55 15.29
C LEU A 5 -2.77 18.44 14.94
N TRP A 6 -2.09 19.57 14.99
CA TRP A 6 -0.64 19.67 14.94
C TRP A 6 -0.12 19.41 16.35
N SER A 7 0.57 18.30 16.58
CA SER A 7 1.37 18.16 17.79
C SER A 7 2.72 18.85 17.54
N THR A 8 2.81 20.12 17.94
CA THR A 8 4.10 20.64 18.40
C THR A 8 4.32 20.12 19.81
N GLY A 9 5.31 19.27 19.96
CA GLY A 9 5.64 18.67 21.24
C GLY A 9 7.10 18.22 21.26
N PRO A 10 7.65 17.98 22.45
CA PRO A 10 8.93 17.28 22.54
C PRO A 10 8.83 15.93 21.82
N CYS A 11 9.91 15.51 21.16
CA CYS A 11 9.97 14.20 20.51
C CYS A 11 9.58 13.12 21.54
N PRO A 12 8.58 12.27 21.25
CA PRO A 12 8.30 11.13 22.12
C PRO A 12 9.55 10.23 22.17
N PRO A 13 10.01 9.83 23.38
CA PRO A 13 11.10 8.87 23.48
C PRO A 13 10.60 7.51 22.96
N PRO A 14 11.40 6.79 22.16
CA PRO A 14 10.98 5.49 21.64
C PRO A 14 10.92 4.46 22.77
N GLY A 15 9.89 3.61 22.76
CA GLY A 15 9.82 2.45 23.63
C GLY A 15 10.70 1.29 23.16
N PRO A 16 10.67 0.14 23.87
CA PRO A 16 11.36 -1.05 23.41
C PRO A 16 10.84 -1.56 22.05
N GLY A 17 11.74 -1.80 21.09
CA GLY A 17 11.41 -2.23 19.73
C GLY A 17 10.90 -1.10 18.83
N GLU A 18 11.20 0.15 19.17
CA GLU A 18 10.75 1.33 18.44
C GLU A 18 11.92 2.27 18.13
N ILE A 19 11.75 3.10 17.09
CA ILE A 19 12.68 4.17 16.73
C ILE A 19 11.92 5.50 16.64
N SER A 20 12.58 6.59 17.00
CA SER A 20 12.03 7.94 16.83
C SER A 20 12.70 8.63 15.64
N MET A 21 11.92 9.41 14.91
CA MET A 21 12.41 10.21 13.78
C MET A 21 12.06 11.67 13.93
N GLY A 22 12.91 12.51 13.36
CA GLY A 22 12.66 13.95 13.22
C GLY A 22 12.31 14.34 11.78
N LYS A 23 11.43 15.34 11.66
CA LYS A 23 11.04 16.03 10.42
C LYS A 23 10.65 15.07 9.29
N PRO A 24 9.64 14.20 9.50
CA PRO A 24 9.22 13.27 8.46
C PRO A 24 8.65 14.03 7.26
N VAL A 25 8.99 13.55 6.06
CA VAL A 25 8.23 13.83 4.84
C VAL A 25 7.08 12.82 4.80
N ILE A 26 5.87 13.34 4.64
CA ILE A 26 4.65 12.57 4.79
C ILE A 26 3.92 12.45 3.46
N MET A 27 3.24 11.32 3.25
CA MET A 27 2.36 11.13 2.09
C MET A 27 0.90 11.09 2.54
N VAL A 28 0.05 11.75 1.76
CA VAL A 28 -1.38 11.81 2.01
C VAL A 28 -2.13 10.96 1.00
N ASN A 29 -2.55 9.78 1.43
CA ASN A 29 -3.29 8.83 0.61
C ASN A 29 -4.79 9.17 0.65
N LEU A 30 -5.19 10.23 -0.06
CA LEU A 30 -6.62 10.55 -0.23
C LEU A 30 -7.08 10.00 -1.59
N PRO A 31 -8.03 9.05 -1.63
CA PRO A 31 -8.70 8.74 -2.89
C PRO A 31 -9.34 10.03 -3.40
N ARG A 32 -9.03 10.44 -4.63
CA ARG A 32 -9.51 11.69 -5.27
C ARG A 32 -11.04 11.90 -5.22
N LYS A 33 -11.82 10.89 -4.84
CA LYS A 33 -13.29 10.93 -4.69
C LYS A 33 -13.79 10.41 -3.33
N LEU A 34 -12.95 10.37 -2.30
CA LEU A 34 -13.43 10.17 -0.94
C LEU A 34 -13.80 11.54 -0.38
N GLU A 35 -15.10 11.82 -0.49
CA GLU A 35 -15.73 13.06 -0.06
C GLU A 35 -15.28 13.51 1.33
N VAL A 36 -15.37 14.82 1.52
CA VAL A 36 -15.31 15.59 2.76
C VAL A 36 -15.84 14.85 4.01
N ALA A 37 -16.73 13.86 3.87
CA ALA A 37 -17.20 12.97 4.94
C ALA A 37 -16.11 12.08 5.57
N LEU A 38 -15.26 11.40 4.79
CA LEU A 38 -14.16 10.60 5.36
C LEU A 38 -13.06 11.49 5.94
N PHE A 39 -12.80 12.63 5.30
CA PHE A 39 -11.91 13.67 5.82
C PHE A 39 -12.44 14.27 7.13
N ASN A 40 -13.74 14.55 7.25
CA ASN A 40 -14.37 15.04 8.48
C ASN A 40 -14.36 13.99 9.62
N MET A 41 -14.52 12.70 9.30
CA MET A 41 -14.36 11.62 10.28
C MET A 41 -12.91 11.57 10.82
N LEU A 42 -11.92 11.72 9.93
CA LEU A 42 -10.49 11.77 10.29
C LEU A 42 -10.16 13.01 11.14
N ILE A 43 -10.72 14.18 10.81
CA ILE A 43 -10.49 15.46 11.53
C ILE A 43 -11.14 15.49 12.91
N SER A 44 -12.25 14.78 13.14
CA SER A 44 -12.92 14.74 14.46
C SER A 44 -12.22 13.86 15.50
N SER A 45 -11.13 13.18 15.12
CA SER A 45 -10.47 12.22 16.00
C SER A 45 -9.35 12.89 16.81
N GLN A 46 -9.25 12.53 18.09
CA GLN A 46 -8.15 12.97 18.98
C GLN A 46 -6.85 12.17 18.73
N THR A 47 -6.68 11.62 17.53
CA THR A 47 -5.57 10.72 17.18
C THR A 47 -4.73 11.35 16.07
N LEU A 48 -3.43 11.05 16.06
CA LEU A 48 -2.55 11.45 14.98
C LEU A 48 -2.95 10.75 13.68
N GLN A 49 -2.83 11.49 12.59
CA GLN A 49 -3.27 11.08 11.25
C GLN A 49 -2.08 10.64 10.41
N GLY A 50 -2.37 10.02 9.27
CA GLY A 50 -1.36 9.62 8.29
C GLY A 50 -0.67 8.32 8.66
N CYS A 51 -0.36 7.54 7.64
CA CYS A 51 0.32 6.26 7.79
C CYS A 51 1.76 6.32 7.25
N ASP A 52 1.96 7.00 6.13
CA ASP A 52 3.20 6.92 5.36
C ASP A 52 4.20 8.02 5.72
N PHE A 53 5.47 7.64 5.85
CA PHE A 53 6.56 8.57 6.12
C PHE A 53 7.84 8.20 5.35
N SER A 54 8.70 9.20 5.18
CA SER A 54 10.15 9.03 5.16
C SER A 54 10.78 10.03 6.13
N GLY A 55 11.87 9.69 6.80
CA GLY A 55 12.45 10.53 7.84
C GLY A 55 13.91 10.20 8.14
N THR A 56 14.50 10.96 9.06
CA THR A 56 15.83 10.67 9.61
C THR A 56 15.70 10.15 11.03
N VAL A 57 16.37 9.04 11.33
CA VAL A 57 16.40 8.44 12.67
C VAL A 57 17.16 9.36 13.61
N ILE A 58 16.57 9.67 14.76
CA ILE A 58 17.17 10.56 15.76
C ILE A 58 17.39 9.88 17.11
N GLU A 59 16.68 8.78 17.38
CA GLU A 59 16.84 8.00 18.61
C GLU A 59 16.38 6.56 18.35
N ILE A 60 17.03 5.61 19.02
CA ILE A 60 16.77 4.17 18.87
C ILE A 60 16.41 3.61 20.24
N GLY A 61 15.23 3.01 20.35
CA GLY A 61 14.77 2.36 21.57
C GLY A 61 15.56 1.08 21.86
N SER A 62 15.50 0.63 23.11
CA SER A 62 16.01 -0.70 23.47
C SER A 62 15.33 -1.78 22.65
N ASP A 63 15.94 -2.94 22.44
CA ASP A 63 15.33 -4.07 21.71
C ASP A 63 15.05 -3.91 20.20
N VAL A 64 15.39 -2.78 19.58
CA VAL A 64 15.46 -2.70 18.10
C VAL A 64 16.48 -3.72 17.58
N LYS A 65 16.06 -4.55 16.62
CA LYS A 65 16.86 -5.61 16.00
C LYS A 65 17.29 -5.28 14.58
N SER A 66 16.63 -4.33 13.92
CA SER A 66 17.07 -3.85 12.61
C SER A 66 18.45 -3.20 12.69
N ASP A 67 19.24 -3.37 11.63
CA ASP A 67 20.55 -2.71 11.49
C ASP A 67 20.33 -1.26 11.06
N VAL A 68 20.10 -0.39 12.05
CA VAL A 68 19.79 1.04 11.87
C VAL A 68 20.57 1.87 12.88
N LYS A 69 21.00 3.07 12.48
CA LYS A 69 21.68 4.04 13.36
C LYS A 69 21.05 5.43 13.28
N GLU A 70 21.29 6.23 14.30
CA GLU A 70 20.99 7.67 14.26
C GLU A 70 21.62 8.32 13.02
N GLY A 71 20.85 9.17 12.35
CA GLY A 71 21.23 9.82 11.09
C GLY A 71 20.85 9.05 9.82
N ASP A 72 20.45 7.78 9.92
CA ASP A 72 19.96 7.03 8.76
C ASP A 72 18.64 7.61 8.24
N LYS A 73 18.49 7.62 6.91
CA LYS A 73 17.24 8.01 6.23
C LYS A 73 16.43 6.77 5.92
N ILE A 74 15.19 6.73 6.36
CA ILE A 74 14.30 5.57 6.22
C ILE A 74 12.94 5.97 5.66
N TRP A 75 12.25 5.01 5.04
CA TRP A 75 10.85 5.09 4.66
C TRP A 75 10.08 3.99 5.37
N GLY A 76 8.79 4.19 5.62
CA GLY A 76 7.99 3.18 6.28
C GLY A 76 6.57 3.64 6.50
N PHE A 77 5.87 2.92 7.39
CA PHE A 77 4.51 3.25 7.73
C PHE A 77 4.21 3.00 9.21
N VAL A 78 3.35 3.85 9.76
CA VAL A 78 2.83 3.80 11.14
C VAL A 78 1.32 3.63 11.15
N HIS A 79 0.76 3.22 12.29
CA HIS A 79 -0.67 2.97 12.41
C HIS A 79 -1.42 4.31 12.56
N GLY A 80 -1.61 5.04 11.46
CA GLY A 80 -2.41 6.26 11.47
C GLY A 80 -3.86 6.03 11.95
N CYS A 81 -4.44 7.06 12.58
CA CYS A 81 -5.80 7.04 13.12
C CYS A 81 -6.01 5.97 14.21
N ASN A 82 -4.99 5.64 15.00
CA ASN A 82 -5.10 4.57 15.99
C ASN A 82 -5.88 5.04 17.23
N SER A 83 -7.12 4.58 17.38
CA SER A 83 -7.91 4.87 18.59
C SER A 83 -7.39 4.22 19.87
N SER A 84 -6.57 3.16 19.74
CA SER A 84 -5.95 2.47 20.87
C SER A 84 -4.62 3.09 21.30
N ASN A 85 -3.96 3.83 20.41
CA ASN A 85 -2.73 4.57 20.68
C ASN A 85 -2.76 5.93 19.97
N PRO A 86 -3.40 6.97 20.53
CA PRO A 86 -3.66 8.24 19.84
C PRO A 86 -2.42 8.97 19.30
N GLU A 87 -1.25 8.69 19.84
CA GLU A 87 0.06 9.17 19.39
C GLU A 87 0.62 8.46 18.15
N ASP A 88 0.00 7.37 17.67
CA ASP A 88 0.40 6.76 16.40
C ASP A 88 -0.12 7.59 15.21
N GLY A 89 0.81 8.06 14.38
CA GLY A 89 0.48 8.68 13.11
C GLY A 89 1.69 9.36 12.48
N ALA A 90 1.67 9.50 11.16
CA ALA A 90 2.79 10.05 10.41
C ALA A 90 2.77 11.59 10.37
N PHE A 91 1.61 12.23 10.52
CA PHE A 91 1.43 13.68 10.34
C PHE A 91 1.84 14.48 11.59
N ALA A 92 3.09 14.36 11.99
CA ALA A 92 3.70 15.10 13.09
C ALA A 92 5.16 15.46 12.77
N GLU A 93 5.77 16.38 13.52
CA GLU A 93 7.19 16.72 13.34
C GLU A 93 8.13 15.63 13.85
N TYR A 94 7.64 14.81 14.77
CA TYR A 94 8.34 13.66 15.33
C TYR A 94 7.36 12.49 15.44
N ILE A 95 7.81 11.30 15.05
CA ILE A 95 6.99 10.08 15.12
C ILE A 95 7.82 8.93 15.65
N VAL A 96 7.13 7.92 16.18
CA VAL A 96 7.70 6.64 16.57
C VAL A 96 7.29 5.59 15.56
N ALA A 97 8.23 4.78 15.11
CA ALA A 97 7.99 3.66 14.20
C ALA A 97 8.41 2.35 14.85
N LYS A 98 7.59 1.31 14.65
CA LYS A 98 7.88 -0.05 15.11
C LYS A 98 9.03 -0.65 14.31
N ASP A 99 9.92 -1.36 15.01
CA ASP A 99 11.04 -2.08 14.40
C ASP A 99 10.59 -2.99 13.25
N GLY A 100 11.38 -3.03 12.17
CA GLY A 100 11.14 -3.86 11.00
C GLY A 100 10.01 -3.42 10.07
N LEU A 101 9.26 -2.34 10.38
CA LEU A 101 8.23 -1.78 9.50
C LEU A 101 8.72 -0.58 8.67
N PHE A 102 10.01 -0.56 8.35
CA PHE A 102 10.67 0.46 7.55
C PHE A 102 11.81 -0.13 6.71
N GLY A 103 12.14 0.55 5.62
CA GLY A 103 13.31 0.31 4.78
C GLY A 103 14.20 1.55 4.69
N ASN A 104 15.35 1.43 4.03
CA ASN A 104 16.31 2.52 3.86
C ASN A 104 15.91 3.41 2.68
N VAL A 105 16.21 4.70 2.75
CA VAL A 105 16.14 5.60 1.60
C VAL A 105 17.52 5.63 0.94
N PRO A 106 17.69 5.07 -0.27
CA PRO A 106 18.96 5.14 -0.99
C PRO A 106 19.34 6.58 -1.33
N ASP A 107 20.64 6.88 -1.45
CA ASP A 107 21.14 8.24 -1.71
C ASP A 107 20.58 8.89 -2.98
N PHE A 108 20.20 8.09 -3.98
CA PHE A 108 19.62 8.59 -5.22
C PHE A 108 18.12 8.91 -5.11
N MET A 109 17.45 8.46 -4.05
CA MET A 109 16.01 8.61 -3.87
C MET A 109 15.70 9.86 -3.05
N ARG A 110 14.75 10.64 -3.53
CA ARG A 110 14.26 11.79 -2.78
C ARG A 110 13.37 11.31 -1.62
N MET A 111 13.41 12.03 -0.50
CA MET A 111 12.55 11.74 0.65
C MET A 111 11.07 11.80 0.27
N GLU A 112 10.66 12.73 -0.60
CA GLU A 112 9.26 12.85 -1.03
C GLU A 112 8.79 11.62 -1.83
N ASP A 113 9.64 11.06 -2.67
CA ASP A 113 9.34 9.83 -3.42
C ASP A 113 9.30 8.63 -2.46
N ALA A 114 10.24 8.57 -1.51
CA ALA A 114 10.32 7.49 -0.53
C ALA A 114 9.09 7.43 0.38
N ALA A 115 8.51 8.60 0.72
CA ALA A 115 7.29 8.69 1.51
C ALA A 115 6.06 8.04 0.82
N THR A 116 6.13 7.67 -0.46
CA THR A 116 5.03 6.98 -1.17
C THR A 116 5.02 5.46 -0.98
N LEU A 117 6.02 4.90 -0.30
CA LEU A 117 6.28 3.46 -0.29
C LEU A 117 5.54 2.68 0.80
N GLY A 118 5.46 3.20 2.03
CA GLY A 118 5.13 2.40 3.23
C GLY A 118 3.92 1.47 3.12
N VAL A 119 2.72 2.04 3.13
CA VAL A 119 1.44 1.34 3.01
C VAL A 119 1.34 0.62 1.67
N ALA A 120 1.86 1.20 0.59
CA ALA A 120 1.86 0.55 -0.72
C ALA A 120 2.61 -0.78 -0.69
N VAL A 121 3.78 -0.83 -0.06
CA VAL A 121 4.58 -2.05 0.11
C VAL A 121 3.87 -3.03 1.05
N GLY A 122 3.44 -2.58 2.23
CA GLY A 122 2.74 -3.44 3.19
C GLY A 122 1.48 -4.09 2.60
N ALA A 123 0.63 -3.29 1.94
CA ALA A 123 -0.61 -3.77 1.34
C ALA A 123 -0.36 -4.74 0.18
N ASN A 124 0.65 -4.48 -0.66
CA ASN A 124 1.06 -5.40 -1.72
C ASN A 124 1.60 -6.73 -1.16
N GLY A 125 2.38 -6.67 -0.07
CA GLY A 125 2.84 -7.84 0.67
C GLY A 125 1.69 -8.79 1.01
N GLN A 126 0.65 -8.25 1.64
CA GLN A 126 -0.52 -9.03 2.05
C GLN A 126 -1.38 -9.48 0.86
N GLY A 127 -1.69 -8.56 -0.06
CA GLY A 127 -2.59 -8.83 -1.17
C GLY A 127 -2.01 -9.83 -2.16
N LEU A 128 -0.82 -9.54 -2.71
CA LEU A 128 -0.20 -10.37 -3.74
C LEU A 128 0.35 -11.69 -3.16
N TYR A 129 0.93 -11.67 -1.96
CA TYR A 129 1.73 -12.81 -1.49
C TYR A 129 1.11 -13.59 -0.32
N GLN A 130 0.43 -12.95 0.64
CA GLN A 130 -0.28 -13.72 1.68
C GLN A 130 -1.63 -14.25 1.19
N THR A 131 -2.38 -13.42 0.46
CA THR A 131 -3.73 -13.77 0.00
C THR A 131 -3.71 -14.52 -1.33
N LEU A 132 -3.20 -13.89 -2.40
CA LEU A 132 -3.15 -14.53 -3.72
C LEU A 132 -2.04 -15.58 -3.86
N LYS A 133 -1.09 -15.63 -2.90
CA LYS A 133 0.02 -16.59 -2.86
C LYS A 133 0.82 -16.64 -4.15
N LEU A 134 1.06 -15.47 -4.74
CA LEU A 134 1.82 -15.35 -5.97
C LEU A 134 3.31 -15.66 -5.72
N PRO A 135 4.06 -16.09 -6.75
CA PRO A 135 5.51 -16.27 -6.65
C PRO A 135 6.21 -14.97 -6.24
N PHE A 136 7.22 -15.03 -5.40
CA PHE A 136 7.94 -13.83 -4.94
C PHE A 136 8.87 -13.26 -6.02
N PRO A 137 9.25 -11.97 -5.95
CA PRO A 137 10.21 -11.37 -6.88
C PRO A 137 11.57 -12.08 -6.96
N ASP A 138 12.03 -12.71 -5.90
CA ASP A 138 13.28 -13.48 -5.83
C ASP A 138 13.10 -14.96 -6.22
N GLN A 139 11.85 -15.40 -6.43
CA GLN A 139 11.45 -16.74 -6.84
C GLN A 139 10.34 -16.63 -7.91
N PRO A 140 10.65 -16.06 -9.09
CA PRO A 140 9.65 -15.75 -10.10
C PRO A 140 9.00 -17.01 -10.69
N ALA A 141 7.81 -16.85 -11.25
CA ALA A 141 7.10 -17.90 -11.97
C ALA A 141 7.94 -18.43 -13.15
N GLU A 142 8.05 -19.76 -13.28
CA GLU A 142 8.70 -20.39 -14.45
C GLU A 142 7.91 -20.13 -15.74
N LYS A 143 6.57 -20.07 -15.63
CA LYS A 143 5.65 -19.80 -16.73
C LYS A 143 4.79 -18.60 -16.38
N PRO A 144 4.85 -17.51 -17.16
CA PRO A 144 4.00 -16.35 -16.93
C PRO A 144 2.52 -16.72 -17.02
N PHE A 145 1.72 -16.13 -16.13
CA PHE A 145 0.27 -16.22 -16.14
C PHE A 145 -0.35 -14.83 -15.87
N PRO A 146 -1.59 -14.59 -16.31
CA PRO A 146 -2.21 -13.27 -16.20
C PRO A 146 -2.63 -12.95 -14.76
N LEU A 147 -2.26 -11.74 -14.32
CA LEU A 147 -2.77 -11.07 -13.13
C LEU A 147 -3.42 -9.75 -13.56
N LEU A 148 -4.64 -9.52 -13.12
CA LEU A 148 -5.29 -8.21 -13.24
C LEU A 148 -5.05 -7.41 -11.97
N ILE A 149 -4.44 -6.24 -12.11
CA ILE A 149 -4.32 -5.21 -11.07
C ILE A 149 -5.30 -4.11 -11.42
N TYR A 150 -6.48 -4.09 -10.80
CA TYR A 150 -7.48 -3.07 -11.06
C TYR A 150 -7.13 -1.77 -10.30
N GLY A 151 -7.01 -0.64 -11.02
CA GLY A 151 -6.59 0.63 -10.45
C GLY A 151 -5.08 0.85 -10.41
N GLY A 152 -4.37 0.51 -11.49
CA GLY A 152 -2.91 0.50 -11.55
C GLY A 152 -2.23 1.85 -11.36
N SER A 153 -2.91 2.97 -11.64
CA SER A 153 -2.33 4.31 -11.56
C SER A 153 -2.29 4.90 -10.14
N THR A 154 -2.68 4.13 -9.14
CA THR A 154 -2.58 4.50 -7.72
C THR A 154 -1.16 4.27 -7.20
N ALA A 155 -0.80 4.85 -6.04
CA ALA A 155 0.49 4.57 -5.40
C ALA A 155 0.70 3.07 -5.19
N THR A 156 -0.27 2.39 -4.57
CA THR A 156 -0.25 0.93 -4.39
C THR A 156 -0.17 0.18 -5.71
N GLY A 157 -0.92 0.60 -6.74
CA GLY A 157 -0.96 -0.04 -8.05
C GLY A 157 0.35 0.02 -8.81
N THR A 158 1.02 1.17 -8.79
CA THR A 158 2.32 1.31 -9.47
C THR A 158 3.41 0.44 -8.85
N ILE A 159 3.36 0.20 -7.54
CA ILE A 159 4.24 -0.75 -6.85
C ILE A 159 3.81 -2.20 -7.14
N ALA A 160 2.50 -2.48 -7.13
CA ALA A 160 1.94 -3.80 -7.43
C ALA A 160 2.36 -4.32 -8.81
N ILE A 161 2.30 -3.45 -9.83
CA ILE A 161 2.70 -3.78 -11.21
C ILE A 161 4.17 -4.21 -11.23
N GLN A 162 5.07 -3.43 -10.65
CA GLN A 162 6.50 -3.73 -10.65
C GLN A 162 6.81 -5.03 -9.91
N LEU A 163 6.19 -5.23 -8.75
CA LEU A 163 6.31 -6.46 -7.97
C LEU A 163 5.84 -7.69 -8.76
N ALA A 164 4.67 -7.62 -9.38
CA ALA A 164 4.13 -8.71 -10.18
C ALA A 164 4.98 -9.01 -11.43
N LYS A 165 5.58 -7.98 -12.06
CA LYS A 165 6.53 -8.17 -13.16
C LYS A 165 7.82 -8.85 -12.70
N LEU A 166 8.37 -8.45 -11.56
CA LEU A 166 9.54 -9.11 -10.97
C LEU A 166 9.23 -10.55 -10.57
N SER A 167 7.99 -10.83 -10.15
CA SER A 167 7.46 -12.18 -9.91
C SER A 167 7.23 -13.02 -11.18
N GLY A 168 7.57 -12.52 -12.37
CA GLY A 168 7.46 -13.25 -13.64
C GLY A 168 6.06 -13.32 -14.24
N LEU A 169 5.14 -12.45 -13.82
CA LEU A 169 3.73 -12.50 -14.26
C LEU A 169 3.47 -11.63 -15.50
N GLN A 170 2.36 -11.95 -16.19
CA GLN A 170 1.76 -11.08 -17.18
C GLN A 170 0.79 -10.12 -16.48
N VAL A 171 1.12 -8.84 -16.47
CA VAL A 171 0.38 -7.82 -15.72
C VAL A 171 -0.57 -7.08 -16.64
N ILE A 172 -1.85 -7.23 -16.35
CA ILE A 172 -2.95 -6.49 -16.96
C ILE A 172 -3.44 -5.48 -15.95
N THR A 173 -3.74 -4.26 -16.37
CA THR A 173 -4.20 -3.23 -15.45
C THR A 173 -5.24 -2.30 -16.05
N THR A 174 -5.94 -1.58 -15.18
CA THR A 174 -6.94 -0.58 -15.56
C THR A 174 -6.56 0.80 -15.01
N ALA A 175 -6.76 1.84 -15.83
CA ALA A 175 -6.64 3.24 -15.44
C ALA A 175 -7.27 4.15 -16.50
N SER A 176 -7.36 5.45 -16.26
CA SER A 176 -7.66 6.40 -17.33
C SER A 176 -6.49 6.47 -18.33
N PRO A 177 -6.74 6.70 -19.64
CA PRO A 177 -5.71 6.68 -20.68
C PRO A 177 -4.52 7.63 -20.44
N SER A 178 -4.77 8.77 -19.77
CA SER A 178 -3.73 9.73 -19.39
C SER A 178 -2.62 9.13 -18.51
N ASN A 179 -2.87 8.00 -17.85
CA ASN A 179 -1.89 7.32 -17.01
C ASN A 179 -1.17 6.15 -17.72
N PHE A 180 -1.49 5.81 -18.97
CA PHE A 180 -0.95 4.61 -19.62
C PHE A 180 0.57 4.65 -19.78
N GLU A 181 1.16 5.81 -20.09
CA GLU A 181 2.62 5.93 -20.17
C GLU A 181 3.30 5.66 -18.81
N LEU A 182 2.68 6.10 -17.70
CA LEU A 182 3.16 5.75 -16.36
C LEU A 182 3.11 4.24 -16.15
N LEU A 183 1.98 3.58 -16.43
CA LEU A 183 1.82 2.13 -16.18
C LEU A 183 2.73 1.29 -17.06
N LYS A 184 2.92 1.69 -18.33
CA LYS A 184 3.87 1.08 -19.24
C LYS A 184 5.30 1.21 -18.71
N SER A 185 5.68 2.39 -18.20
CA SER A 185 7.00 2.59 -17.58
C SER A 185 7.21 1.76 -16.31
N ARG A 186 6.12 1.32 -15.66
CA ARG A 186 6.14 0.42 -14.49
C ARG A 186 6.09 -1.06 -14.88
N GLY A 187 5.91 -1.37 -16.17
CA GLY A 187 6.00 -2.72 -16.72
C GLY A 187 4.67 -3.40 -17.03
N ALA A 188 3.53 -2.70 -17.02
CA ALA A 188 2.25 -3.28 -17.42
C ALA A 188 2.30 -3.81 -18.87
N ASP A 189 1.84 -5.03 -19.10
CA ASP A 189 1.81 -5.67 -20.43
C ASP A 189 0.57 -5.27 -21.23
N ALA A 190 -0.55 -5.02 -20.54
CA ALA A 190 -1.79 -4.53 -21.13
C ALA A 190 -2.49 -3.54 -20.19
N MET A 191 -3.05 -2.48 -20.76
CA MET A 191 -3.74 -1.42 -20.04
C MET A 191 -5.11 -1.19 -20.69
N PHE A 192 -6.15 -1.11 -19.87
CA PHE A 192 -7.52 -0.91 -20.32
C PHE A 192 -8.10 0.34 -19.66
N ASP A 193 -8.88 1.12 -20.41
CA ASP A 193 -9.64 2.24 -19.83
C ASP A 193 -10.84 1.67 -19.09
N TYR A 194 -10.90 1.87 -17.77
CA TYR A 194 -12.01 1.38 -16.96
C TYR A 194 -13.36 2.04 -17.31
N ASN A 195 -13.37 3.13 -18.10
CA ASN A 195 -14.58 3.78 -18.59
C ASN A 195 -15.09 3.18 -19.91
N GLU A 196 -14.31 2.32 -20.57
CA GLU A 196 -14.77 1.68 -21.80
C GLU A 196 -15.93 0.72 -21.53
N PRO A 197 -16.95 0.70 -22.40
CA PRO A 197 -18.00 -0.30 -22.34
C PRO A 197 -17.40 -1.72 -22.37
N GLU A 198 -17.96 -2.61 -21.55
CA GLU A 198 -17.60 -4.04 -21.55
C GLU A 198 -16.10 -4.30 -21.28
N VAL A 199 -15.42 -3.37 -20.60
CA VAL A 199 -13.98 -3.50 -20.31
C VAL A 199 -13.63 -4.81 -19.60
N GLY A 200 -14.51 -5.31 -18.71
CA GLY A 200 -14.33 -6.60 -18.06
C GLY A 200 -14.33 -7.75 -19.06
N GLU A 201 -15.35 -7.83 -19.91
CA GLU A 201 -15.46 -8.85 -20.96
C GLU A 201 -14.28 -8.78 -21.94
N ASN A 202 -13.82 -7.57 -22.27
CA ASN A 202 -12.66 -7.35 -23.12
C ASN A 202 -11.37 -7.88 -22.47
N ILE A 203 -11.17 -7.68 -21.16
CA ILE A 203 -10.06 -8.28 -20.41
C ILE A 203 -10.17 -9.81 -20.40
N ARG A 204 -11.36 -10.36 -20.15
CA ARG A 204 -11.58 -11.82 -20.16
C ARG A 204 -11.21 -12.41 -21.52
N LYS A 205 -11.65 -11.77 -22.61
CA LYS A 205 -11.32 -12.15 -23.99
C LYS A 205 -9.82 -12.02 -24.27
N PHE A 206 -9.17 -10.94 -23.81
CA PHE A 206 -7.73 -10.74 -23.96
C PHE A 206 -6.93 -11.88 -23.31
N THR A 207 -7.38 -12.37 -22.17
CA THR A 207 -6.76 -13.51 -21.47
C THR A 207 -7.21 -14.88 -21.97
N ASP A 208 -8.02 -14.96 -23.03
CA ASP A 208 -8.65 -16.20 -23.52
C ASP A 208 -9.36 -16.97 -22.39
N ASN A 209 -10.09 -16.24 -21.55
CA ASN A 209 -10.78 -16.75 -20.36
C ASN A 209 -9.85 -17.42 -19.32
N ASN A 210 -8.55 -17.10 -19.31
CA ASN A 210 -7.57 -17.66 -18.37
C ASN A 210 -7.17 -16.72 -17.23
N LEU A 211 -7.84 -15.58 -17.04
CA LEU A 211 -7.59 -14.70 -15.89
C LEU A 211 -8.02 -15.36 -14.57
N LYS A 212 -7.05 -15.89 -13.81
CA LYS A 212 -7.29 -16.58 -12.53
C LYS A 212 -6.99 -15.73 -11.31
N TYR A 213 -6.28 -14.61 -11.43
CA TYR A 213 -5.88 -13.78 -10.30
C TYR A 213 -6.28 -12.33 -10.53
N VAL A 214 -6.99 -11.75 -9.57
CA VAL A 214 -7.39 -10.35 -9.58
C VAL A 214 -7.03 -9.71 -8.25
N TYR A 215 -6.38 -8.54 -8.33
CA TYR A 215 -6.12 -7.67 -7.20
C TYR A 215 -6.82 -6.32 -7.42
N ASP A 216 -7.88 -6.06 -6.67
CA ASP A 216 -8.66 -4.83 -6.74
C ASP A 216 -8.21 -3.79 -5.69
N ILE A 217 -7.48 -2.79 -6.17
CA ILE A 217 -6.94 -1.71 -5.35
C ILE A 217 -8.02 -0.66 -5.01
N ILE A 218 -9.09 -0.60 -5.78
CA ILE A 218 -10.14 0.41 -5.65
C ILE A 218 -11.23 -0.05 -4.67
N SER A 219 -11.57 -1.34 -4.66
CA SER A 219 -12.48 -1.93 -3.67
C SER A 219 -13.83 -1.21 -3.57
N SER A 220 -14.48 -1.04 -4.72
CA SER A 220 -15.76 -0.35 -4.88
C SER A 220 -16.75 -1.22 -5.65
N ALA A 221 -18.06 -0.98 -5.51
CA ALA A 221 -19.05 -1.74 -6.29
C ALA A 221 -18.80 -1.69 -7.82
N PRO A 222 -18.43 -0.54 -8.44
CA PRO A 222 -18.07 -0.51 -9.85
C PRO A 222 -16.82 -1.33 -10.20
N SER A 223 -15.78 -1.30 -9.36
CA SER A 223 -14.55 -2.09 -9.61
C SER A 223 -14.81 -3.58 -9.47
N VAL A 224 -15.59 -4.00 -8.47
CA VAL A 224 -16.04 -5.39 -8.29
C VAL A 224 -16.82 -5.87 -9.51
N ALA A 225 -17.73 -5.06 -10.05
CA ALA A 225 -18.51 -5.42 -11.23
C ALA A 225 -17.61 -5.69 -12.45
N ILE A 226 -16.63 -4.80 -12.72
CA ILE A 226 -15.67 -5.00 -13.81
C ILE A 226 -14.78 -6.23 -13.55
N CYS A 227 -14.29 -6.41 -12.32
CA CYS A 227 -13.47 -7.58 -11.97
C CYS A 227 -14.25 -8.89 -12.12
N THR A 228 -15.53 -8.92 -11.77
CA THR A 228 -16.44 -10.05 -11.97
C THR A 228 -16.60 -10.40 -13.45
N ALA A 229 -16.71 -9.37 -14.29
CA ALA A 229 -16.78 -9.49 -15.74
C ALA A 229 -15.42 -9.81 -16.40
N ALA A 230 -14.30 -9.58 -15.73
CA ALA A 230 -12.96 -9.89 -16.24
C ALA A 230 -12.50 -11.31 -15.89
N ILE A 231 -12.79 -11.76 -14.67
CA ILE A 231 -12.24 -13.01 -14.14
C ILE A 231 -12.79 -14.24 -14.86
N SER A 232 -11.97 -15.27 -15.02
CA SER A 232 -12.29 -16.51 -15.74
C SER A 232 -13.63 -17.12 -15.30
N THR A 233 -14.37 -17.71 -16.24
CA THR A 233 -15.54 -18.58 -15.95
C THR A 233 -15.21 -20.06 -15.96
N ALA A 234 -13.96 -20.44 -16.23
CA ALA A 234 -13.56 -21.84 -16.21
C ALA A 234 -13.61 -22.39 -14.78
N PRO A 235 -14.21 -23.57 -14.55
CA PRO A 235 -14.54 -24.07 -13.22
C PRO A 235 -13.31 -24.43 -12.39
N GLU A 236 -12.23 -24.88 -13.02
CA GLU A 236 -10.99 -25.27 -12.35
C GLU A 236 -9.74 -24.77 -13.10
N PRO A 237 -8.64 -24.47 -12.39
CA PRO A 237 -8.63 -24.18 -10.95
C PRO A 237 -9.52 -22.97 -10.63
N LYS A 238 -10.08 -22.91 -9.41
CA LYS A 238 -10.82 -21.73 -8.95
C LYS A 238 -10.00 -20.46 -9.14
N ALA A 239 -10.67 -19.41 -9.62
CA ALA A 239 -10.06 -18.09 -9.69
C ALA A 239 -10.05 -17.44 -8.30
N GLN A 240 -9.13 -16.50 -8.10
CA GLN A 240 -8.93 -15.79 -6.86
C GLN A 240 -9.08 -14.29 -7.06
N TYR A 241 -9.80 -13.67 -6.14
CA TYR A 241 -10.00 -12.23 -6.07
C TYR A 241 -9.59 -11.73 -4.69
N THR A 242 -8.76 -10.69 -4.63
CA THR A 242 -8.53 -9.97 -3.38
C THR A 242 -8.67 -8.48 -3.58
N ALA A 243 -9.16 -7.78 -2.56
CA ALA A 243 -9.31 -6.33 -2.57
C ALA A 243 -8.54 -5.67 -1.41
N LEU A 244 -8.31 -4.36 -1.49
CA LEU A 244 -7.69 -3.61 -0.38
C LEU A 244 -8.64 -3.29 0.77
N LEU A 245 -9.93 -3.15 0.48
CA LEU A 245 -10.96 -2.88 1.48
C LEU A 245 -12.03 -3.97 1.44
N PRO A 246 -12.77 -4.17 2.55
CA PRO A 246 -13.87 -5.12 2.58
C PRO A 246 -14.92 -4.80 1.51
N VAL A 247 -15.12 -5.75 0.59
CA VAL A 247 -16.18 -5.74 -0.42
C VAL A 247 -16.71 -7.15 -0.62
N GLU A 248 -17.98 -7.27 -0.96
CA GLU A 248 -18.57 -8.56 -1.33
C GLU A 248 -18.30 -8.84 -2.80
N PHE A 249 -17.78 -10.04 -3.09
CA PHE A 249 -17.61 -10.53 -4.46
C PHE A 249 -18.80 -11.44 -4.82
N PRO A 250 -19.51 -11.20 -5.94
CA PRO A 250 -20.82 -11.82 -6.18
C PRO A 250 -20.78 -13.27 -6.69
N ARG A 251 -19.60 -13.89 -6.78
CA ARG A 251 -19.39 -15.20 -7.42
C ARG A 251 -18.84 -16.21 -6.40
N GLU A 252 -19.63 -17.25 -6.12
CA GLU A 252 -19.25 -18.34 -5.20
C GLU A 252 -18.19 -19.29 -5.78
N ASP A 253 -18.04 -19.30 -7.11
CA ASP A 253 -17.03 -20.07 -7.83
C ASP A 253 -15.65 -19.38 -7.84
N VAL A 254 -15.52 -18.24 -7.17
CA VAL A 254 -14.28 -17.48 -7.00
C VAL A 254 -13.93 -17.41 -5.52
N ASP A 255 -12.70 -17.78 -5.17
CA ASP A 255 -12.21 -17.59 -3.81
C ASP A 255 -11.89 -16.10 -3.63
N SER A 256 -12.66 -15.42 -2.77
CA SER A 256 -12.55 -13.98 -2.57
C SER A 256 -12.07 -13.62 -1.17
N GLY A 257 -11.30 -12.53 -1.06
CA GLY A 257 -10.79 -12.01 0.20
C GLY A 257 -10.48 -10.53 0.14
N PHE A 258 -9.92 -9.99 1.22
CA PHE A 258 -9.43 -8.62 1.28
C PHE A 258 -8.20 -8.52 2.20
N THR A 259 -7.49 -7.41 2.04
CA THR A 259 -6.30 -7.06 2.81
C THR A 259 -6.67 -6.21 4.04
N MET A 260 -6.09 -6.51 5.20
CA MET A 260 -6.24 -5.68 6.40
C MET A 260 -4.84 -5.24 6.86
N ALA A 261 -4.28 -4.21 6.21
CA ALA A 261 -2.92 -3.72 6.42
C ALA A 261 -2.56 -3.45 7.89
N TYR A 262 -3.55 -3.14 8.74
CA TYR A 262 -3.36 -2.95 10.17
C TYR A 262 -2.87 -4.20 10.93
N THR A 263 -3.00 -5.40 10.35
CA THR A 263 -2.42 -6.60 10.95
C THR A 263 -0.90 -6.67 10.78
N CYS A 264 -0.30 -5.86 9.89
CA CYS A 264 1.15 -5.75 9.74
C CYS A 264 1.88 -5.34 11.03
N TRP A 265 1.20 -4.70 11.98
CA TRP A 265 1.79 -4.36 13.28
C TRP A 265 1.78 -5.54 14.26
N GLY A 266 1.06 -6.63 13.99
CA GLY A 266 0.98 -7.81 14.84
C GLY A 266 0.25 -7.63 16.17
N ASN A 267 -0.14 -6.40 16.51
CA ASN A 267 -0.85 -6.05 17.73
C ASN A 267 -2.37 -6.08 17.51
N PRO A 268 -3.18 -6.27 18.57
CA PRO A 268 -4.62 -6.11 18.45
C PRO A 268 -4.97 -4.64 18.20
N PHE A 269 -6.01 -4.37 17.42
CA PHE A 269 -6.47 -3.01 17.12
C PHE A 269 -7.99 -2.96 16.96
N ARG A 270 -8.56 -1.76 17.04
CA ARG A 270 -9.98 -1.52 16.79
C ARG A 270 -10.18 -0.74 15.49
N ARG A 271 -10.96 -1.28 14.56
CA ARG A 271 -11.30 -0.59 13.29
C ARG A 271 -12.62 -1.09 12.72
N PHE A 272 -13.34 -0.20 12.01
CA PHE A 272 -14.66 -0.48 11.45
C PHE A 272 -15.68 -0.98 12.48
N GLY A 273 -15.60 -0.47 13.72
CA GLY A 273 -16.44 -0.91 14.83
C GLY A 273 -16.10 -2.28 15.40
N MET A 274 -15.11 -2.99 14.83
CA MET A 274 -14.71 -4.34 15.22
C MET A 274 -13.39 -4.34 16.00
N GLN A 275 -13.23 -5.31 16.89
CA GLN A 275 -11.97 -5.64 17.55
C GLN A 275 -11.26 -6.71 16.72
N TRP A 276 -10.02 -6.43 16.34
CA TRP A 276 -9.17 -7.36 15.61
C TRP A 276 -8.15 -7.96 16.58
N PRO A 277 -7.93 -9.29 16.54
CA PRO A 277 -6.91 -9.93 17.36
C PRO A 277 -5.50 -9.61 16.85
N ALA A 278 -4.51 -9.79 17.71
CA ALA A 278 -3.10 -9.81 17.34
C ALA A 278 -2.85 -10.89 16.26
N LYS A 279 -1.97 -10.59 15.31
CA LYS A 279 -1.53 -11.52 14.25
C LYS A 279 -0.03 -11.39 14.04
N LEU A 280 0.75 -12.06 14.89
CA LEU A 280 2.20 -11.93 14.87
C LEU A 280 2.79 -12.42 13.52
N GLU A 281 2.16 -13.41 12.90
CA GLU A 281 2.57 -13.97 11.61
C GLU A 281 2.54 -12.92 10.49
N ASP A 282 1.57 -11.99 10.52
CA ASP A 282 1.47 -10.90 9.55
C ASP A 282 2.60 -9.88 9.76
N TYR A 283 2.97 -9.59 11.01
CA TYR A 283 4.13 -8.76 11.32
C TYR A 283 5.43 -9.41 10.85
N GLU A 284 5.69 -10.66 11.22
CA GLU A 284 6.90 -11.37 10.83
C GLU A 284 7.04 -11.51 9.32
N PHE A 285 5.92 -11.75 8.63
CA PHE A 285 5.87 -11.73 7.17
C PHE A 285 6.23 -10.35 6.63
N THR A 286 5.61 -9.29 7.16
CA THR A 286 5.81 -7.92 6.70
C THR A 286 7.25 -7.47 6.87
N VAL A 287 7.90 -7.78 7.99
CA VAL A 287 9.32 -7.47 8.23
C VAL A 287 10.22 -8.12 7.16
N LYS A 288 9.98 -9.40 6.85
CA LYS A 288 10.74 -10.11 5.80
C LYS A 288 10.47 -9.53 4.42
N PHE A 289 9.21 -9.18 4.13
CA PHE A 289 8.80 -8.65 2.85
C PHE A 289 9.35 -7.24 2.61
N ILE A 290 9.32 -6.36 3.61
CA ILE A 290 9.95 -5.03 3.53
C ILE A 290 11.43 -5.16 3.23
N LYS A 291 12.15 -6.07 3.91
CA LYS A 291 13.58 -6.31 3.63
C LYS A 291 13.84 -6.74 2.18
N LEU A 292 12.99 -7.61 1.62
CA LEU A 292 13.08 -8.00 0.21
C LEU A 292 12.88 -6.80 -0.71
N VAL A 293 11.83 -6.01 -0.47
CA VAL A 293 11.49 -4.85 -1.30
C VAL A 293 12.52 -3.72 -1.16
N ASP A 294 13.08 -3.51 0.03
CA ASP A 294 14.16 -2.54 0.30
C ASP A 294 15.41 -2.86 -0.54
N GLY A 295 15.75 -4.15 -0.66
CA GLY A 295 16.81 -4.62 -1.56
C GLY A 295 16.50 -4.28 -3.03
N LEU A 296 15.28 -4.57 -3.50
CA LEU A 296 14.86 -4.26 -4.87
C LEU A 296 14.85 -2.76 -5.17
N ILE A 297 14.46 -1.94 -4.20
CA ILE A 297 14.51 -0.48 -4.29
C ILE A 297 15.97 -0.02 -4.37
N THR A 298 16.84 -0.53 -3.50
CA THR A 298 18.27 -0.19 -3.48
C THR A 298 18.96 -0.55 -4.80
N GLU A 299 18.58 -1.66 -5.42
CA GLU A 299 19.05 -2.09 -6.75
C GLU A 299 18.44 -1.29 -7.91
N GLY A 300 17.50 -0.35 -7.64
CA GLY A 300 16.81 0.44 -8.66
C GLY A 300 15.79 -0.36 -9.48
N LYS A 301 15.39 -1.54 -9.03
CA LYS A 301 14.38 -2.40 -9.71
C LYS A 301 12.94 -1.96 -9.44
N ILE A 302 12.70 -1.25 -8.34
CA ILE A 302 11.41 -0.65 -8.00
C ILE A 302 11.58 0.86 -7.93
N VAL A 303 10.77 1.56 -8.73
CA VAL A 303 10.67 3.01 -8.74
C VAL A 303 9.45 3.43 -7.94
N PRO A 304 9.57 4.38 -6.99
CA PRO A 304 8.42 4.89 -6.25
C PRO A 304 7.32 5.50 -7.14
N HIS A 305 6.16 5.71 -6.53
CA HIS A 305 5.08 6.44 -7.21
C HIS A 305 5.49 7.91 -7.39
N PRO A 306 5.17 8.56 -8.52
CA PRO A 306 5.44 9.99 -8.69
C PRO A 306 4.75 10.81 -7.58
N ALA A 307 5.53 11.56 -6.81
CA ALA A 307 5.00 12.43 -5.76
C ALA A 307 4.72 13.85 -6.29
N THR A 308 3.61 14.44 -5.85
CA THR A 308 3.36 15.89 -5.97
C THR A 308 3.67 16.54 -4.63
N VAL A 309 4.56 17.54 -4.63
CA VAL A 309 4.97 18.24 -3.40
C VAL A 309 4.21 19.56 -3.30
N GLY A 310 3.38 19.71 -2.26
CA GLY A 310 2.66 20.94 -1.97
C GLY A 310 3.59 22.05 -1.47
N THR A 311 3.20 23.32 -1.67
CA THR A 311 4.07 24.49 -1.38
C THR A 311 3.97 25.05 0.05
N ASN A 312 3.15 24.47 0.93
CA ASN A 312 2.92 24.97 2.30
C ASN A 312 2.87 23.85 3.35
N GLY A 313 3.68 22.80 3.18
CA GLY A 313 3.63 21.60 4.02
C GLY A 313 2.22 20.96 4.01
N LEU A 314 1.76 20.48 5.15
CA LEU A 314 0.43 19.85 5.28
C LEU A 314 -0.72 20.82 4.90
N HIS A 315 -0.55 22.13 5.08
CA HIS A 315 -1.58 23.11 4.72
C HIS A 315 -1.81 23.19 3.21
N GLY A 316 -0.77 22.94 2.40
CA GLY A 316 -0.85 22.98 0.94
C GLY A 316 -1.53 21.77 0.31
N ILE A 317 -1.94 20.76 1.09
CA ILE A 317 -2.63 19.56 0.57
C ILE A 317 -4.02 19.90 0.06
N LEU A 318 -4.70 20.88 0.67
CA LEU A 318 -6.03 21.29 0.23
C LEU A 318 -6.00 22.09 -1.08
N ASP A 319 -4.82 22.59 -1.44
CA ASP A 319 -4.60 23.43 -2.61
C ASP A 319 -4.05 22.64 -3.83
N ALA A 320 -3.76 21.33 -3.65
CA ALA A 320 -3.05 20.47 -4.60
C ALA A 320 -3.93 19.51 -5.41
#